data_AF-A0A7C3TGN2-F1
#
_entry.id   AF-A0A7C3TGN2-F1
#
_cell.length_a   1.000
_cell.length_b   1.000
_cell.length_c   1.000
_cell.angle_alpha   90.00
_cell.angle_beta   90.00
_cell.angle_gamma   90.00
#
_symmetry.space_group_name_H-M   'P 1'
#
loop_
_entity.id
_entity.type
_entity.pdbx_description
1 polymer ?
#
loop_
_entity_poly.entity_id
_entity_poly.type
_entity_poly.pdbx_seq_one_letter_code
_entity_poly.pdbx_strand_id
1 'polypeptide(L)'
;MRVIIKNLVVFLLLVCIASSTMIPVASAVNELLPSDFEHESWEKTIDYLDYVREYASSHRETQPPEDWHAYLYLTYVNMSGLQMMYVGLSNITVTTEWQDALTIPIQTWMMHYKSKNGSKDVVTAGSFIMLMAFSEGSDTIFDDSPDMNDTLYSSFNLGVNLASHFEGSTPPALSTKTTIIPLTSSQDKLDWHWGMKYTNLTTIWWRTYINPSNPHTEPLPIAITRYDELTFTYHLTFNPSEGTATLTANYIIGKITDLWIFPGIFGWIFPGLFAVHYNSTGCFRLNGQKESDETVYQFLNKEDIKMSIVQFQSTVILNHSAEFESEGTNVSDNEVDVSDSRIITTAEDGERVFEANFGTKKNYKLYNFTADPTESTYETYDVNTRTSKIAGFAHQPMNGIFKVHTYLMRHIPWVIANIDPELFKQAEGHLLDWNYADYFYIISYPTYSGYRVEHDPTYTAYLTIPSASIPKLGTGLSILILIAIIAVVIAPVLLIRRRKTRITPPMIS
;
A
#
# COMPACT_ATOMS: atom_id res chain seq x y z
N MET A 1 5.04 14.48 -36.78
CA MET A 1 5.14 15.01 -35.41
C MET A 1 4.84 13.95 -34.34
N ARG A 2 3.68 13.28 -34.32
CA ARG A 2 3.39 12.18 -33.36
C ARG A 2 4.41 11.02 -33.36
N VAL A 3 4.89 10.59 -34.53
CA VAL A 3 5.92 9.54 -34.65
C VAL A 3 7.28 10.01 -34.12
N ILE A 4 7.63 11.29 -34.34
CA ILE A 4 8.88 11.88 -33.86
C ILE A 4 8.84 12.06 -32.34
N ILE A 5 7.70 12.49 -31.77
CA ILE A 5 7.51 12.60 -30.31
C ILE A 5 7.53 11.23 -29.66
N LYS A 6 6.87 10.21 -30.24
CA LYS A 6 6.93 8.83 -29.74
C LYS A 6 8.35 8.29 -29.75
N ASN A 7 9.09 8.51 -30.85
CA ASN A 7 10.47 8.08 -30.97
C ASN A 7 11.42 8.89 -30.08
N LEU A 8 11.11 10.15 -29.77
CA LEU A 8 11.91 11.00 -28.89
C LEU A 8 11.67 10.66 -27.41
N VAL A 9 10.43 10.37 -27.00
CA VAL A 9 10.09 9.86 -25.66
C VAL A 9 10.76 8.51 -25.44
N VAL A 10 10.65 7.61 -26.42
CA VAL A 10 11.31 6.30 -26.40
C VAL A 10 12.83 6.48 -26.42
N PHE A 11 13.38 7.39 -27.21
CA PHE A 11 14.82 7.68 -27.23
C PHE A 11 15.34 8.33 -25.95
N LEU A 12 14.57 9.22 -25.30
CA LEU A 12 14.97 9.83 -24.02
C LEU A 12 14.87 8.85 -22.85
N LEU A 13 13.83 8.00 -22.83
CA LEU A 13 13.78 6.85 -21.93
C LEU A 13 14.93 5.88 -22.23
N LEU A 14 15.26 5.62 -23.50
CA LEU A 14 16.36 4.70 -23.91
C LEU A 14 17.73 5.27 -23.54
N VAL A 15 17.93 6.58 -23.68
CA VAL A 15 19.15 7.27 -23.26
C VAL A 15 19.23 7.40 -21.74
N CYS A 16 18.13 7.25 -21.02
CA CYS A 16 18.14 7.09 -19.57
C CYS A 16 18.42 5.61 -19.18
N ILE A 17 18.07 4.64 -20.03
CA ILE A 17 18.06 3.21 -19.69
C ILE A 17 19.32 2.46 -20.17
N ALA A 18 20.01 2.95 -21.20
CA ALA A 18 21.10 2.24 -21.89
C ALA A 18 22.44 2.08 -21.12
N SER A 19 22.47 2.35 -19.81
CA SER A 19 23.65 2.03 -18.99
C SER A 19 23.31 1.69 -17.53
N SER A 20 22.25 0.92 -17.31
CA SER A 20 21.95 0.36 -16.00
C SER A 20 23.05 -0.62 -15.56
N THR A 21 23.60 -0.40 -14.37
CA THR A 21 24.24 -1.48 -13.60
C THR A 21 23.13 -2.17 -12.83
N MET A 22 23.18 -3.51 -12.85
CA MET A 22 22.16 -4.39 -12.29
C MET A 22 21.72 -3.91 -10.91
N ILE A 23 20.43 -3.60 -10.77
CA ILE A 23 19.76 -3.58 -9.47
C ILE A 23 20.06 -4.94 -8.82
N PRO A 24 20.38 -5.03 -7.52
CA PRO A 24 20.39 -6.32 -6.85
C PRO A 24 18.99 -6.92 -7.01
N VAL A 25 18.85 -7.83 -7.96
CA VAL A 25 17.62 -8.53 -8.24
C VAL A 25 17.32 -9.31 -6.98
N ALA A 26 16.17 -9.05 -6.33
CA ALA A 26 15.71 -9.97 -5.31
C ALA A 26 15.62 -11.34 -5.98
N SER A 27 16.34 -12.33 -5.48
CA SER A 27 16.22 -13.69 -5.99
C SER A 27 15.08 -14.37 -5.26
N ALA A 28 14.29 -15.16 -5.98
CA ALA A 28 13.37 -16.09 -5.35
C ALA A 28 14.17 -17.00 -4.42
N VAL A 29 13.73 -17.13 -3.18
CA VAL A 29 14.33 -18.07 -2.22
C VAL A 29 13.42 -19.29 -2.07
N ASN A 30 12.18 -19.20 -2.52
CA ASN A 30 11.14 -20.19 -2.29
C ASN A 30 10.23 -20.35 -3.52
N GLU A 31 9.56 -21.50 -3.57
CA GLU A 31 8.43 -21.79 -4.45
C GLU A 31 7.12 -21.67 -3.66
N LEU A 32 6.02 -21.37 -4.37
CA LEU A 32 4.66 -21.43 -3.84
C LEU A 32 4.00 -22.73 -4.27
N LEU A 33 3.63 -23.55 -3.29
CA LEU A 33 3.07 -24.88 -3.46
C LEU A 33 1.62 -24.90 -2.98
N PRO A 34 0.73 -25.72 -3.57
CA PRO A 34 -0.65 -25.85 -3.09
C PRO A 34 -0.77 -26.22 -1.60
N SER A 35 0.16 -27.02 -1.07
CA SER A 35 0.20 -27.39 0.34
C SER A 35 0.45 -26.21 1.29
N ASP A 36 0.99 -25.09 0.80
CA ASP A 36 1.23 -23.91 1.62
C ASP A 36 -0.08 -23.35 2.21
N PHE A 37 -1.20 -23.50 1.50
CA PHE A 37 -2.51 -23.00 1.93
C PHE A 37 -3.17 -23.85 3.03
N GLU A 38 -2.56 -24.99 3.39
CA GLU A 38 -2.97 -25.83 4.52
C GLU A 38 -2.35 -25.37 5.86
N HIS A 39 -1.32 -24.53 5.81
CA HIS A 39 -0.62 -24.05 7.01
C HIS A 39 -1.37 -22.90 7.69
N GLU A 40 -1.17 -22.76 9.02
CA GLU A 40 -1.70 -21.64 9.82
C GLU A 40 -1.20 -20.28 9.30
N SER A 41 0.10 -20.19 8.98
CA SER A 41 0.68 -18.96 8.45
C SER A 41 2.04 -19.22 7.82
N TRP A 42 2.44 -18.37 6.87
CA TRP A 42 3.78 -18.37 6.31
C TRP A 42 4.12 -17.01 5.69
N GLU A 43 5.41 -16.79 5.47
CA GLU A 43 5.92 -15.71 4.63
C GLU A 43 6.95 -16.26 3.64
N LYS A 44 6.94 -15.73 2.40
CA LYS A 44 7.85 -16.17 1.33
C LYS A 44 8.23 -15.03 0.41
N THR A 45 9.43 -15.11 -0.16
CA THR A 45 9.81 -14.30 -1.34
C THR A 45 10.01 -15.24 -2.51
N ILE A 46 9.13 -15.12 -3.51
CA ILE A 46 9.08 -16.03 -4.66
C ILE A 46 9.17 -15.25 -5.97
N ASP A 47 9.54 -15.92 -7.05
CA ASP A 47 9.18 -15.45 -8.39
C ASP A 47 7.76 -15.91 -8.69
N TYR A 48 6.81 -14.98 -8.65
CA TYR A 48 5.40 -15.30 -8.83
C TYR A 48 5.09 -15.71 -10.28
N LEU A 49 5.87 -15.24 -11.27
CA LEU A 49 5.62 -15.62 -12.66
C LEU A 49 5.98 -17.08 -12.93
N ASP A 50 6.89 -17.69 -12.16
CA ASP A 50 7.12 -19.14 -12.22
C ASP A 50 5.87 -19.92 -11.78
N TYR A 51 5.27 -19.54 -10.66
CA TYR A 51 3.99 -20.11 -10.21
C TYR A 51 2.88 -19.94 -11.26
N VAL A 52 2.77 -18.74 -11.86
CA VAL A 52 1.79 -18.47 -12.92
C VAL A 52 2.05 -19.35 -14.15
N ARG A 53 3.29 -19.57 -14.58
CA ARG A 53 3.60 -20.46 -15.71
C ARG A 53 3.21 -21.90 -15.44
N GLU A 54 3.47 -22.40 -14.24
CA GLU A 54 3.11 -23.76 -13.83
C GLU A 54 1.58 -23.94 -13.83
N TYR A 55 0.86 -22.99 -13.23
CA TYR A 55 -0.60 -22.98 -13.24
C TYR A 55 -1.14 -22.91 -14.67
N ALA A 56 -0.63 -21.99 -15.50
CA ALA A 56 -1.07 -21.83 -16.88
C ALA A 56 -0.83 -23.11 -17.71
N SER A 57 0.31 -23.78 -17.51
CA SER A 57 0.63 -25.05 -18.17
C SER A 57 -0.41 -26.12 -17.87
N SER A 58 -0.73 -26.29 -16.59
CA SER A 58 -1.66 -27.32 -16.12
C SER A 58 -3.12 -27.05 -16.53
N HIS A 59 -3.47 -25.78 -16.78
CA HIS A 59 -4.83 -25.35 -17.11
C HIS A 59 -5.05 -24.96 -18.57
N ARG A 60 -4.02 -25.10 -19.43
CA ARG A 60 -4.04 -24.72 -20.87
C ARG A 60 -4.28 -23.24 -21.12
N GLU A 61 -3.82 -22.39 -20.20
CA GLU A 61 -3.82 -20.94 -20.35
C GLU A 61 -2.55 -20.45 -21.05
N THR A 62 -2.57 -19.20 -21.49
CA THR A 62 -1.37 -18.59 -22.09
C THR A 62 -0.33 -18.29 -21.01
N GLN A 63 0.85 -18.87 -21.15
CA GLN A 63 1.94 -18.66 -20.21
C GLN A 63 2.58 -17.27 -20.34
N PRO A 64 3.02 -16.66 -19.23
CA PRO A 64 3.94 -15.52 -19.26
C PRO A 64 5.24 -15.85 -20.02
N PRO A 65 5.84 -14.87 -20.73
CA PRO A 65 7.16 -15.03 -21.34
C PRO A 65 8.20 -15.52 -20.33
N GLU A 66 9.04 -16.50 -20.67
CA GLU A 66 9.99 -17.16 -19.74
C GLU A 66 10.98 -16.21 -19.08
N ASP A 67 11.27 -15.10 -19.72
CA ASP A 67 12.27 -14.11 -19.32
C ASP A 67 11.69 -12.95 -18.47
N TRP A 68 10.40 -13.03 -18.13
CA TRP A 68 9.77 -12.12 -17.19
C TRP A 68 9.83 -12.69 -15.76
N HIS A 69 10.26 -11.94 -14.76
CA HIS A 69 10.28 -12.41 -13.37
C HIS A 69 9.64 -11.38 -12.47
N ALA A 70 8.75 -11.79 -11.56
CA ALA A 70 8.11 -10.87 -10.62
C ALA A 70 8.33 -11.37 -9.20
N TYR A 71 9.27 -10.75 -8.50
CA TYR A 71 9.62 -11.17 -7.14
C TYR A 71 8.67 -10.54 -6.14
N LEU A 72 7.80 -11.36 -5.57
CA LEU A 72 6.78 -10.94 -4.61
C LEU A 72 7.15 -11.41 -3.21
N TYR A 73 7.01 -10.52 -2.24
CA TYR A 73 6.89 -10.90 -0.85
C TYR A 73 5.43 -11.22 -0.56
N LEU A 74 5.20 -12.44 -0.11
CA LEU A 74 3.88 -12.99 0.16
C LEU A 74 3.79 -13.32 1.65
N THR A 75 2.67 -12.94 2.27
CA THR A 75 2.33 -13.38 3.64
C THR A 75 0.95 -14.00 3.64
N TYR A 76 0.80 -15.08 4.39
CA TYR A 76 -0.46 -15.79 4.52
C TYR A 76 -0.81 -16.03 5.98
N VAL A 77 -2.07 -15.83 6.33
CA VAL A 77 -2.65 -16.13 7.64
C VAL A 77 -3.96 -16.88 7.43
N ASN A 78 -4.03 -18.12 7.89
CA ASN A 78 -5.21 -18.97 7.93
C ASN A 78 -5.59 -19.23 9.39
N MET A 79 -6.40 -18.32 9.93
CA MET A 79 -6.77 -18.32 11.35
C MET A 79 -8.23 -17.90 11.52
N SER A 80 -8.89 -18.49 12.50
CA SER A 80 -10.25 -18.10 12.92
C SER A 80 -11.31 -18.05 11.80
N GLY A 81 -11.18 -18.88 10.76
CA GLY A 81 -12.12 -18.91 9.63
C GLY A 81 -11.85 -17.87 8.54
N LEU A 82 -10.72 -17.16 8.63
CA LEU A 82 -10.20 -16.24 7.62
C LEU A 82 -8.93 -16.79 6.99
N GLN A 83 -8.84 -16.70 5.67
CA GLN A 83 -7.61 -16.87 4.90
C GLN A 83 -7.23 -15.52 4.30
N MET A 84 -6.26 -14.85 4.92
CA MET A 84 -5.72 -13.58 4.46
C MET A 84 -4.41 -13.83 3.71
N MET A 85 -4.29 -13.26 2.52
CA MET A 85 -3.03 -13.21 1.80
C MET A 85 -2.67 -11.77 1.46
N TYR A 86 -1.42 -11.40 1.71
CA TYR A 86 -0.85 -10.14 1.25
C TYR A 86 0.25 -10.39 0.23
N VAL A 87 0.33 -9.47 -0.72
CA VAL A 87 1.21 -9.49 -1.87
C VAL A 87 1.87 -8.13 -2.01
N GLY A 88 3.20 -8.11 -1.88
CA GLY A 88 3.98 -6.91 -2.08
C GLY A 88 5.08 -7.10 -3.13
N LEU A 89 5.12 -6.24 -4.15
CA LEU A 89 6.12 -6.33 -5.22
C LEU A 89 7.49 -5.85 -4.73
N SER A 90 8.49 -6.72 -4.76
CA SER A 90 9.87 -6.33 -4.47
C SER A 90 10.54 -5.71 -5.68
N ASN A 91 10.47 -6.39 -6.83
CA ASN A 91 10.89 -5.93 -8.14
C ASN A 91 10.35 -6.87 -9.22
N ILE A 92 10.25 -6.38 -10.46
CA ILE A 92 9.83 -7.13 -11.64
C ILE A 92 10.85 -6.91 -12.76
N THR A 93 11.34 -7.95 -13.40
CA THR A 93 12.12 -7.87 -14.63
C THR A 93 11.22 -8.26 -15.78
N VAL A 94 11.09 -7.41 -16.78
CA VAL A 94 10.39 -7.75 -18.03
C VAL A 94 11.32 -7.55 -19.20
N THR A 95 11.54 -8.60 -19.99
CA THR A 95 12.21 -8.45 -21.28
C THR A 95 11.25 -7.78 -22.24
N THR A 96 11.36 -6.47 -22.24
CA THR A 96 10.85 -5.58 -23.26
C THR A 96 12.06 -4.95 -23.95
N GLU A 97 11.89 -3.98 -24.84
CA GLU A 97 13.00 -3.19 -25.40
C GLU A 97 13.92 -2.54 -24.32
N TRP A 98 13.51 -2.60 -23.04
CA TRP A 98 14.11 -1.93 -21.88
C TRP A 98 15.01 -2.82 -20.99
N GLN A 99 15.07 -4.15 -21.18
CA GLN A 99 15.96 -5.14 -20.50
C GLN A 99 16.33 -4.92 -19.00
N ASP A 100 15.49 -4.24 -18.21
CA ASP A 100 15.82 -3.83 -16.84
C ASP A 100 14.83 -4.32 -15.79
N ALA A 101 15.34 -4.51 -14.56
CA ALA A 101 14.52 -4.67 -13.38
C ALA A 101 13.83 -3.34 -13.04
N LEU A 102 12.53 -3.39 -12.81
CA LEU A 102 11.69 -2.29 -12.40
C LEU A 102 11.17 -2.56 -10.99
N THR A 103 11.19 -1.56 -10.12
CA THR A 103 10.39 -1.60 -8.89
C THR A 103 9.18 -0.72 -9.11
N ILE A 104 7.98 -1.27 -8.97
CA ILE A 104 6.74 -0.51 -8.85
C ILE A 104 6.12 -0.95 -7.52
N PRO A 105 5.84 -0.06 -6.55
CA PRO A 105 5.10 -0.46 -5.37
C PRO A 105 3.75 -1.06 -5.77
N ILE A 106 3.60 -2.36 -5.56
CA ILE A 106 2.31 -3.07 -5.59
C ILE A 106 2.12 -3.60 -4.20
N GLN A 107 0.96 -3.30 -3.61
CA GLN A 107 0.61 -3.66 -2.26
C GLN A 107 -0.85 -4.06 -2.26
N THR A 108 -1.07 -5.36 -2.20
CA THR A 108 -2.40 -5.96 -2.34
C THR A 108 -2.64 -6.88 -1.17
N TRP A 109 -3.83 -6.80 -0.58
CA TRP A 109 -4.32 -7.80 0.35
C TRP A 109 -5.58 -8.44 -0.20
N MET A 110 -5.80 -9.70 0.16
CA MET A 110 -6.99 -10.48 -0.15
C MET A 110 -7.41 -11.22 1.10
N MET A 111 -8.71 -11.31 1.33
CA MET A 111 -9.31 -12.02 2.45
C MET A 111 -10.40 -12.92 1.93
N HIS A 112 -10.26 -14.22 2.17
CA HIS A 112 -11.29 -15.22 1.93
C HIS A 112 -11.87 -15.70 3.27
N TYR A 113 -13.19 -15.74 3.39
CA TYR A 113 -13.89 -16.19 4.60
C TYR A 113 -15.34 -16.56 4.31
N LYS A 114 -15.94 -17.28 5.26
CA LYS A 114 -17.41 -17.42 5.31
C LYS A 114 -18.03 -16.24 6.02
N SER A 115 -19.11 -15.69 5.47
CA SER A 115 -19.88 -14.59 6.06
C SER A 115 -20.35 -14.91 7.49
N LYS A 116 -20.79 -13.90 8.25
CA LYS A 116 -21.09 -14.03 9.68
C LYS A 116 -22.15 -15.07 10.02
N ASN A 117 -23.12 -15.31 9.14
CA ASN A 117 -24.11 -16.38 9.32
C ASN A 117 -23.65 -17.76 8.80
N GLY A 118 -22.48 -17.82 8.16
CA GLY A 118 -21.85 -19.03 7.64
C GLY A 118 -22.38 -19.49 6.28
N SER A 119 -23.23 -18.70 5.63
CA SER A 119 -23.95 -19.10 4.42
C SER A 119 -23.26 -18.71 3.11
N LYS A 120 -22.38 -17.71 3.11
CA LYS A 120 -21.74 -17.18 1.89
C LYS A 120 -20.22 -17.28 1.97
N ASP A 121 -19.59 -17.72 0.89
CA ASP A 121 -18.14 -17.64 0.70
C ASP A 121 -17.81 -16.29 0.05
N VAL A 122 -16.97 -15.51 0.73
CA VAL A 122 -16.64 -14.12 0.39
C VAL A 122 -15.14 -14.03 0.14
N VAL A 123 -14.76 -13.39 -0.96
CA VAL A 123 -13.41 -12.85 -1.13
C VAL A 123 -13.48 -11.35 -1.30
N THR A 124 -12.67 -10.63 -0.55
CA THR A 124 -12.47 -9.19 -0.73
C THR A 124 -11.00 -8.89 -0.91
N ALA A 125 -10.69 -7.89 -1.73
CA ALA A 125 -9.35 -7.47 -2.05
C ALA A 125 -9.25 -5.94 -2.03
N GLY A 126 -8.10 -5.44 -1.62
CA GLY A 126 -7.75 -4.03 -1.73
C GLY A 126 -6.32 -3.89 -2.25
N SER A 127 -6.10 -2.89 -3.09
CA SER A 127 -4.77 -2.64 -3.66
C SER A 127 -4.45 -1.15 -3.73
N PHE A 128 -3.20 -0.85 -3.42
CA PHE A 128 -2.57 0.42 -3.76
C PHE A 128 -2.41 0.54 -5.28
N ILE A 129 -2.74 1.72 -5.82
CA ILE A 129 -2.54 2.04 -7.24
C ILE A 129 -1.37 2.99 -7.43
N MET A 130 -1.43 4.16 -6.78
CA MET A 130 -0.42 5.20 -6.95
C MET A 130 -0.48 6.26 -5.86
N LEU A 131 0.60 7.03 -5.79
CA LEU A 131 0.59 8.37 -5.23
C LEU A 131 0.14 9.35 -6.31
N MET A 132 -0.63 10.36 -5.91
CA MET A 132 -1.05 11.44 -6.80
C MET A 132 -0.82 12.78 -6.12
N ALA A 133 0.06 13.58 -6.69
CA ALA A 133 0.22 14.98 -6.32
C ALA A 133 -0.82 15.81 -7.08
N PHE A 134 -1.35 16.85 -6.46
CA PHE A 134 -2.34 17.71 -7.09
C PHE A 134 -2.28 19.14 -6.57
N SER A 135 -2.81 20.08 -7.35
CA SER A 135 -3.05 21.46 -6.93
C SER A 135 -4.39 21.92 -7.47
N GLU A 136 -5.13 22.64 -6.65
CA GLU A 136 -6.50 23.06 -6.94
C GLU A 136 -6.57 24.28 -7.86
N GLY A 137 -7.66 24.35 -8.61
CA GLY A 137 -7.99 25.47 -9.49
C GLY A 137 -9.13 26.32 -8.96
N SER A 138 -9.54 27.33 -9.72
CA SER A 138 -10.76 28.10 -9.40
C SER A 138 -12.04 27.30 -9.55
N ASP A 139 -11.98 26.20 -10.32
CA ASP A 139 -13.12 25.41 -10.75
C ASP A 139 -13.12 24.02 -10.09
N THR A 140 -12.33 23.84 -9.01
CA THR A 140 -12.31 22.62 -8.19
C THR A 140 -13.74 22.26 -7.74
N ILE A 141 -14.07 20.99 -7.88
CA ILE A 141 -15.35 20.38 -7.56
C ILE A 141 -15.32 19.83 -6.13
N PHE A 142 -14.19 19.23 -5.74
CA PHE A 142 -14.00 18.59 -4.45
C PHE A 142 -12.81 19.23 -3.73
N ASP A 143 -13.10 20.18 -2.84
CA ASP A 143 -12.06 20.83 -2.03
C ASP A 143 -11.20 19.78 -1.30
N ASP A 144 -9.89 20.02 -1.31
CA ASP A 144 -8.88 19.23 -0.61
C ASP A 144 -8.80 17.75 -1.07
N SER A 145 -9.29 17.44 -2.27
CA SER A 145 -9.18 16.12 -2.91
C SER A 145 -9.06 16.23 -4.42
N PRO A 146 -8.15 15.49 -5.08
CA PRO A 146 -7.91 15.67 -6.52
C PRO A 146 -9.16 15.37 -7.34
N ASP A 147 -9.51 16.25 -8.26
CA ASP A 147 -10.62 16.07 -9.19
C ASP A 147 -10.29 16.39 -10.65
N MET A 148 -11.27 16.24 -11.53
CA MET A 148 -11.06 16.35 -12.98
C MET A 148 -10.72 17.77 -13.47
N ASN A 149 -10.94 18.80 -12.65
CA ASN A 149 -10.65 20.20 -12.95
C ASN A 149 -9.31 20.68 -12.36
N ASP A 150 -8.71 19.87 -11.49
CA ASP A 150 -7.42 20.18 -10.88
C ASP A 150 -6.24 19.88 -11.79
N THR A 151 -5.06 20.37 -11.39
CA THR A 151 -3.80 19.91 -12.00
C THR A 151 -3.30 18.69 -11.24
N LEU A 152 -3.33 17.53 -11.91
CA LEU A 152 -2.95 16.25 -11.31
C LEU A 152 -1.64 15.71 -11.87
N TYR A 153 -0.83 15.16 -10.98
CA TYR A 153 0.42 14.49 -11.29
C TYR A 153 0.40 13.08 -10.70
N SER A 154 0.21 12.08 -11.56
CA SER A 154 0.37 10.69 -11.14
C SER A 154 1.85 10.41 -10.94
N SER A 155 2.19 9.91 -9.76
CA SER A 155 3.55 9.69 -9.30
C SER A 155 3.89 8.20 -9.42
N PHE A 156 4.63 7.84 -10.47
CA PHE A 156 4.98 6.44 -10.76
C PHE A 156 6.41 6.13 -10.39
N ASN A 157 6.61 5.17 -9.49
CA ASN A 157 7.95 4.64 -9.28
C ASN A 157 8.39 3.88 -10.53
N LEU A 158 9.45 4.36 -11.16
CA LEU A 158 10.25 3.52 -12.02
C LEU A 158 11.55 3.31 -11.26
N GLY A 159 11.70 2.18 -10.58
CA GLY A 159 12.96 1.80 -9.93
C GLY A 159 14.07 1.53 -10.96
N VAL A 160 14.45 2.54 -11.76
CA VAL A 160 15.44 2.48 -12.85
C VAL A 160 16.71 3.18 -12.39
N ASN A 161 17.85 2.50 -12.41
CA ASN A 161 19.13 3.07 -12.00
C ASN A 161 19.77 3.93 -13.10
N LEU A 162 19.60 5.26 -13.08
CA LEU A 162 20.22 6.20 -14.03
C LEU A 162 21.61 6.72 -13.60
N ALA A 163 22.26 6.15 -12.57
CA ALA A 163 23.51 6.69 -12.01
C ALA A 163 24.63 6.90 -13.04
N SER A 164 24.67 6.06 -14.08
CA SER A 164 25.61 6.12 -15.19
C SER A 164 25.43 7.30 -16.15
N HIS A 165 24.24 7.93 -16.18
CA HIS A 165 23.94 9.03 -17.09
C HIS A 165 24.26 10.42 -16.51
N PHE A 166 24.73 10.46 -15.26
CA PHE A 166 24.97 11.69 -14.50
C PHE A 166 26.42 11.79 -13.98
N GLU A 167 27.40 11.30 -14.76
CA GLU A 167 28.84 11.38 -14.41
C GLU A 167 29.25 12.81 -14.02
N GLY A 168 29.72 12.99 -12.77
CA GLY A 168 30.25 14.26 -12.26
C GLY A 168 29.25 15.19 -11.57
N SER A 169 27.96 14.82 -11.51
CA SER A 169 26.95 15.46 -10.65
C SER A 169 26.54 14.50 -9.53
N THR A 170 26.04 14.96 -8.38
CA THR A 170 25.32 14.09 -7.43
C THR A 170 24.01 13.67 -8.10
N PRO A 171 23.90 12.46 -8.65
CA PRO A 171 22.73 12.06 -9.42
C PRO A 171 21.50 12.00 -8.49
N PRO A 172 20.27 11.96 -9.03
CA PRO A 172 19.22 11.25 -8.34
C PRO A 172 19.76 9.84 -7.99
N ALA A 173 19.74 9.41 -6.72
CA ALA A 173 20.08 8.03 -6.40
C ALA A 173 18.86 7.17 -6.74
N LEU A 174 18.87 6.54 -7.91
CA LEU A 174 17.70 5.85 -8.46
C LEU A 174 17.74 4.35 -8.18
N SER A 175 18.08 4.04 -6.93
CA SER A 175 18.10 2.69 -6.40
C SER A 175 17.00 2.61 -5.36
N THR A 176 15.75 2.48 -5.82
CA THR A 176 14.66 2.09 -4.94
C THR A 176 15.10 0.80 -4.25
N LYS A 177 15.21 0.83 -2.92
CA LYS A 177 15.54 -0.34 -2.12
C LYS A 177 14.30 -0.81 -1.39
N THR A 178 13.96 -2.06 -1.61
CA THR A 178 12.88 -2.74 -0.91
C THR A 178 13.41 -3.43 0.34
N THR A 179 12.70 -3.28 1.45
CA THR A 179 12.95 -3.98 2.72
C THR A 179 11.65 -4.63 3.19
N ILE A 180 11.73 -5.91 3.56
CA ILE A 180 10.61 -6.67 4.12
C ILE A 180 10.48 -6.38 5.62
N ILE A 181 9.25 -6.20 6.08
CA ILE A 181 8.88 -6.22 7.49
C ILE A 181 8.27 -7.60 7.75
N PRO A 182 8.97 -8.50 8.46
CA PRO A 182 8.56 -9.90 8.58
C PRO A 182 7.20 -10.08 9.24
N LEU A 183 6.52 -11.16 8.88
CA LEU A 183 5.29 -11.62 9.50
C LEU A 183 5.56 -12.03 10.95
N THR A 184 4.90 -11.37 11.88
CA THR A 184 4.96 -11.66 13.31
C THR A 184 3.55 -11.81 13.88
N SER A 185 3.42 -12.51 15.01
CA SER A 185 2.14 -12.69 15.70
C SER A 185 2.27 -12.58 17.21
N SER A 186 1.17 -12.22 17.86
CA SER A 186 1.00 -12.36 19.31
C SER A 186 1.02 -13.83 19.73
N GLN A 187 1.22 -14.08 21.02
CA GLN A 187 1.24 -15.44 21.57
C GLN A 187 -0.11 -16.16 21.43
N ASP A 188 -1.22 -15.43 21.51
CA ASP A 188 -2.58 -15.95 21.35
C ASP A 188 -3.05 -16.02 19.90
N LYS A 189 -2.21 -15.56 18.95
CA LYS A 189 -2.48 -15.55 17.51
C LYS A 189 -3.66 -14.71 17.07
N LEU A 190 -4.09 -13.76 17.90
CA LEU A 190 -5.16 -12.83 17.56
C LEU A 190 -4.64 -11.54 16.91
N ASP A 191 -3.34 -11.26 17.01
CA ASP A 191 -2.71 -10.10 16.38
C ASP A 191 -1.58 -10.54 15.45
N TRP A 192 -1.55 -9.99 14.24
CA TRP A 192 -0.55 -10.27 13.21
C TRP A 192 -0.03 -8.98 12.59
N HIS A 193 1.27 -8.89 12.35
CA HIS A 193 1.91 -7.70 11.80
C HIS A 193 2.91 -8.07 10.70
N TRP A 194 2.89 -7.34 9.59
CA TRP A 194 3.85 -7.47 8.48
C TRP A 194 3.85 -6.19 7.63
N GLY A 195 4.71 -6.14 6.61
CA GLY A 195 4.68 -5.05 5.65
C GLY A 195 5.89 -4.97 4.74
N MET A 196 5.98 -3.87 4.01
CA MET A 196 7.12 -3.56 3.14
C MET A 196 7.47 -2.07 3.18
N LYS A 197 8.76 -1.80 3.09
CA LYS A 197 9.32 -0.45 3.04
C LYS A 197 10.15 -0.28 1.78
N TYR A 198 9.80 0.72 0.99
CA TYR A 198 10.56 1.19 -0.15
C TYR A 198 11.35 2.42 0.30
N THR A 199 12.66 2.46 0.05
CA THR A 199 13.53 3.61 0.38
C THR A 199 14.23 4.13 -0.85
N ASN A 200 14.57 5.42 -0.85
CA ASN A 200 15.08 6.12 -2.04
C ASN A 200 14.13 5.94 -3.24
N LEU A 201 12.84 6.13 -2.98
CA LEU A 201 11.77 5.89 -3.93
C LEU A 201 11.79 7.01 -4.98
N THR A 202 12.39 6.75 -6.14
CA THR A 202 12.31 7.71 -7.24
C THR A 202 11.05 7.51 -8.05
N THR A 203 10.21 8.53 -8.12
CA THR A 203 9.05 8.52 -8.99
C THR A 203 9.16 9.57 -10.07
N ILE A 204 8.39 9.36 -11.12
CA ILE A 204 8.22 10.28 -12.22
C ILE A 204 6.79 10.77 -12.18
N TRP A 205 6.62 12.07 -12.32
CA TRP A 205 5.33 12.73 -12.34
C TRP A 205 4.86 12.93 -13.77
N TRP A 206 3.74 12.31 -14.10
CA TRP A 206 3.02 12.57 -15.35
C TRP A 206 1.78 13.38 -15.08
N ARG A 207 1.63 14.46 -15.85
CA ARG A 207 0.37 15.18 -15.85
C ARG A 207 -0.75 14.24 -16.33
N THR A 208 -1.78 14.12 -15.50
CA THR A 208 -2.86 13.14 -15.66
C THR A 208 -4.21 13.87 -15.64
N TYR A 209 -5.15 13.38 -16.42
CA TYR A 209 -6.50 13.92 -16.53
C TYR A 209 -7.50 12.83 -16.25
N ILE A 210 -8.20 12.89 -15.11
CA ILE A 210 -9.09 11.82 -14.64
C ILE A 210 -10.55 12.00 -15.05
N ASN A 211 -10.83 12.82 -16.08
CA ASN A 211 -12.18 12.96 -16.60
C ASN A 211 -12.67 11.61 -17.16
N PRO A 212 -13.76 11.01 -16.63
CA PRO A 212 -14.23 9.69 -17.06
C PRO A 212 -14.55 9.57 -18.55
N SER A 213 -14.90 10.67 -19.21
CA SER A 213 -15.23 10.70 -20.65
C SER A 213 -14.01 10.80 -21.55
N ASN A 214 -12.87 11.24 -21.02
CA ASN A 214 -11.62 11.40 -21.77
C ASN A 214 -10.38 11.30 -20.85
N PRO A 215 -10.17 10.15 -20.20
CA PRO A 215 -9.03 9.96 -19.33
C PRO A 215 -7.75 9.90 -20.18
N HIS A 216 -6.74 10.69 -19.84
CA HIS A 216 -5.46 10.68 -20.53
C HIS A 216 -4.30 11.20 -19.68
N THR A 217 -3.08 10.93 -20.15
CA THR A 217 -1.84 11.49 -19.61
C THR A 217 -1.11 12.28 -20.69
N GLU A 218 -0.33 13.28 -20.26
CA GLU A 218 0.60 13.93 -21.17
C GLU A 218 1.68 12.93 -21.64
N PRO A 219 2.17 13.03 -22.88
CA PRO A 219 3.11 12.06 -23.43
C PRO A 219 4.50 12.11 -22.80
N LEU A 220 4.88 13.26 -22.22
CA LEU A 220 6.15 13.48 -21.55
C LEU A 220 5.90 13.68 -20.06
N PRO A 221 6.76 13.15 -19.18
CA PRO A 221 6.67 13.48 -17.76
C PRO A 221 7.04 14.94 -17.53
N ILE A 222 6.55 15.51 -16.42
CA ILE A 222 6.84 16.90 -16.07
C ILE A 222 7.93 17.01 -15.00
N ALA A 223 8.06 16.00 -14.15
CA ALA A 223 9.05 16.00 -13.09
C ALA A 223 9.55 14.59 -12.75
N ILE A 224 10.72 14.54 -12.13
CA ILE A 224 11.25 13.38 -11.42
C ILE A 224 11.38 13.80 -9.96
N THR A 225 10.94 12.97 -9.03
CA THR A 225 11.03 13.25 -7.59
C THR A 225 11.61 12.07 -6.85
N ARG A 226 12.21 12.31 -5.69
CA ARG A 226 12.67 11.28 -4.78
C ARG A 226 12.03 11.44 -3.41
N TYR A 227 11.30 10.42 -2.98
CA TYR A 227 10.85 10.27 -1.60
C TYR A 227 11.88 9.45 -0.83
N ASP A 228 12.16 9.81 0.42
CA ASP A 228 13.07 9.02 1.25
C ASP A 228 12.50 7.63 1.57
N GLU A 229 11.18 7.54 1.78
CA GLU A 229 10.47 6.28 1.92
C GLU A 229 9.04 6.25 1.37
N LEU A 230 8.54 5.04 1.13
CA LEU A 230 7.13 4.71 1.09
C LEU A 230 6.97 3.38 1.82
N THR A 231 6.25 3.39 2.93
CA THR A 231 6.13 2.22 3.81
C THR A 231 4.67 1.84 3.96
N PHE A 232 4.40 0.55 3.84
CA PHE A 232 3.11 -0.07 4.06
C PHE A 232 3.27 -1.09 5.18
N THR A 233 2.53 -0.89 6.26
CA THR A 233 2.43 -1.88 7.33
C THR A 233 0.98 -2.28 7.54
N TYR A 234 0.79 -3.52 7.93
CA TYR A 234 -0.52 -4.12 8.10
C TYR A 234 -0.59 -4.77 9.47
N HIS A 235 -1.68 -4.51 10.18
CA HIS A 235 -2.01 -5.12 11.46
C HIS A 235 -3.37 -5.78 11.33
N LEU A 236 -3.38 -7.11 11.36
CA LEU A 236 -4.61 -7.92 11.36
C LEU A 236 -4.93 -8.34 12.79
N THR A 237 -6.15 -8.03 13.22
CA THR A 237 -6.69 -8.37 14.54
C THR A 237 -7.93 -9.23 14.39
N PHE A 238 -8.06 -10.24 15.24
CA PHE A 238 -9.25 -11.09 15.31
C PHE A 238 -10.05 -10.78 16.57
N ASN A 239 -11.36 -10.59 16.43
CA ASN A 239 -12.30 -10.49 17.54
C ASN A 239 -13.29 -11.66 17.50
N PRO A 240 -12.95 -12.80 18.15
CA PRO A 240 -13.80 -13.99 18.21
C PRO A 240 -15.21 -13.75 18.74
N SER A 241 -15.37 -12.83 19.71
CA SER A 241 -16.67 -12.53 20.31
C SER A 241 -17.61 -11.79 19.36
N GLU A 242 -17.07 -10.98 18.46
CA GLU A 242 -17.88 -10.17 17.53
C GLU A 242 -18.05 -10.82 16.16
N GLY A 243 -17.26 -11.86 15.85
CA GLY A 243 -17.25 -12.47 14.52
C GLY A 243 -16.62 -11.55 13.49
N THR A 244 -15.52 -10.89 13.85
CA THR A 244 -14.85 -9.91 12.99
C THR A 244 -13.35 -10.12 12.94
N ALA A 245 -12.77 -9.74 11.80
CA ALA A 245 -11.34 -9.58 11.63
C ALA A 245 -11.08 -8.19 11.04
N THR A 246 -10.20 -7.43 11.66
CA THR A 246 -9.92 -6.04 11.30
C THR A 246 -8.48 -5.92 10.84
N LEU A 247 -8.30 -5.46 9.60
CA LEU A 247 -7.02 -5.11 9.02
C LEU A 247 -6.85 -3.59 9.06
N THR A 248 -5.91 -3.11 9.87
CA THR A 248 -5.46 -1.73 9.84
C THR A 248 -4.24 -1.64 8.94
N ALA A 249 -4.34 -0.85 7.87
CA ALA A 249 -3.19 -0.50 7.05
C ALA A 249 -2.60 0.80 7.58
N ASN A 250 -1.28 0.93 7.60
CA ASN A 250 -0.59 2.19 7.91
C ASN A 250 0.36 2.54 6.78
N TYR A 251 0.20 3.75 6.27
CA TYR A 251 0.93 4.30 5.15
C TYR A 251 1.84 5.41 5.64
N ILE A 252 3.12 5.29 5.30
CA ILE A 252 4.08 6.38 5.47
C ILE A 252 4.52 6.84 4.09
N ILE A 253 4.23 8.09 3.77
CA ILE A 253 4.83 8.78 2.61
C ILE A 253 5.99 9.58 3.16
N GLY A 254 7.18 9.23 2.76
CA GLY A 254 8.40 9.91 3.14
C GLY A 254 8.51 11.32 2.56
N LYS A 255 9.44 12.12 3.09
CA LYS A 255 9.64 13.48 2.58
C LYS A 255 10.27 13.44 1.19
N ILE A 256 9.97 14.47 0.40
CA ILE A 256 10.66 14.71 -0.86
C ILE A 256 12.06 15.26 -0.54
N THR A 257 13.10 14.59 -1.05
CA THR A 257 14.50 15.04 -0.92
C THR A 257 14.94 15.82 -2.14
N ASP A 258 14.42 15.46 -3.30
CA ASP A 258 14.80 16.02 -4.59
C ASP A 258 13.60 16.10 -5.53
N LEU A 259 13.51 17.19 -6.30
CA LEU A 259 12.52 17.39 -7.35
C LEU A 259 13.18 18.03 -8.57
N TRP A 260 13.23 17.30 -9.69
CA TRP A 260 13.67 17.81 -10.98
C TRP A 260 12.47 18.12 -11.85
N ILE A 261 12.39 19.33 -12.38
CA ILE A 261 11.27 19.79 -13.23
C ILE A 261 11.76 20.01 -14.65
N PHE A 262 11.01 19.47 -15.61
CA PHE A 262 11.30 19.52 -17.05
C PHE A 262 10.15 20.25 -17.75
N PRO A 263 10.28 21.56 -18.03
CA PRO A 263 9.18 22.34 -18.60
C PRO A 263 8.94 21.97 -20.07
N GLY A 264 7.97 21.09 -20.29
CA GLY A 264 7.52 20.66 -21.62
C GLY A 264 8.62 20.02 -22.47
N ILE A 265 8.41 20.01 -23.79
CA ILE A 265 9.33 19.34 -24.72
C ILE A 265 10.74 19.96 -24.73
N PHE A 266 10.87 21.27 -24.49
CA PHE A 266 12.16 21.94 -24.44
C PHE A 266 12.96 21.57 -23.18
N GLY A 267 12.27 21.36 -22.05
CA GLY A 267 12.87 20.79 -20.84
C GLY A 267 13.55 19.46 -21.10
N TRP A 268 12.95 18.59 -21.93
CA TRP A 268 13.51 17.28 -22.26
C TRP A 268 14.56 17.32 -23.37
N ILE A 269 14.42 18.17 -24.38
CA ILE A 269 15.41 18.27 -25.47
C ILE A 269 16.69 18.99 -25.01
N PHE A 270 16.54 20.00 -24.15
CA PHE A 270 17.66 20.81 -23.65
C PHE A 270 17.64 20.90 -22.12
N PRO A 271 17.82 19.77 -21.41
CA PRO A 271 17.66 19.71 -19.96
C PRO A 271 18.66 20.63 -19.24
N GLY A 272 19.90 20.76 -19.73
CA GLY A 272 20.89 21.67 -19.14
C GLY A 272 20.53 23.16 -19.23
N LEU A 273 19.57 23.56 -20.07
CA LEU A 273 19.14 24.96 -20.21
C LEU A 273 17.86 25.26 -19.44
N PHE A 274 16.92 24.31 -19.39
CA PHE A 274 15.55 24.57 -18.92
C PHE A 274 15.14 23.76 -17.69
N ALA A 275 15.81 22.65 -17.40
CA ALA A 275 15.47 21.85 -16.24
C ALA A 275 16.09 22.44 -14.97
N VAL A 276 15.33 22.38 -13.89
CA VAL A 276 15.72 22.85 -12.57
C VAL A 276 15.60 21.73 -11.56
N HIS A 277 16.44 21.77 -10.53
CA HIS A 277 16.51 20.82 -9.43
C HIS A 277 16.30 21.54 -8.11
N TYR A 278 15.24 21.17 -7.39
CA TYR A 278 15.00 21.60 -6.02
C TYR A 278 15.44 20.52 -5.05
N ASN A 279 16.07 20.93 -3.96
CA ASN A 279 16.34 20.08 -2.80
C ASN A 279 16.17 20.87 -1.49
N SER A 280 16.62 20.32 -0.37
CA SER A 280 16.52 20.96 0.96
C SER A 280 17.37 22.23 1.14
N THR A 281 18.23 22.57 0.18
CA THR A 281 19.19 23.69 0.28
C THR A 281 18.99 24.80 -0.78
N GLY A 282 18.11 24.58 -1.76
CA GLY A 282 17.76 25.58 -2.77
C GLY A 282 17.37 24.97 -4.12
N CYS A 283 17.37 25.84 -5.13
CA CYS A 283 17.09 25.54 -6.52
C CYS A 283 18.36 25.68 -7.36
N PHE A 284 18.62 24.70 -8.22
CA PHE A 284 19.85 24.57 -9.01
C PHE A 284 19.54 24.25 -10.47
N ARG A 285 20.41 24.69 -11.37
CA ARG A 285 20.48 24.12 -12.72
C ARG A 285 21.08 22.72 -12.66
N LEU A 286 20.87 21.92 -13.70
CA LEU A 286 21.48 20.58 -13.79
C LEU A 286 23.01 20.57 -13.80
N ASN A 287 23.66 21.69 -14.13
CA ASN A 287 25.12 21.83 -14.01
C ASN A 287 25.60 22.14 -12.57
N GLY A 288 24.69 22.13 -11.59
CA GLY A 288 24.97 22.41 -10.18
C GLY A 288 25.01 23.90 -9.81
N GLN A 289 24.83 24.82 -10.76
CA GLN A 289 24.76 26.25 -10.46
C GLN A 289 23.49 26.56 -9.67
N LYS A 290 23.64 27.19 -8.49
CA LYS A 290 22.51 27.65 -7.68
C LYS A 290 21.81 28.83 -8.35
N GLU A 291 20.50 28.72 -8.56
CA GLU A 291 19.65 29.78 -9.12
C GLU A 291 18.94 30.57 -8.01
N SER A 292 18.52 29.90 -6.93
CA SER A 292 17.85 30.54 -5.80
C SER A 292 17.99 29.75 -4.50
N ASP A 293 17.68 30.39 -3.37
CA ASP A 293 17.58 29.75 -2.06
C ASP A 293 16.22 29.06 -1.82
N GLU A 294 15.30 29.08 -2.79
CA GLU A 294 13.99 28.42 -2.70
C GLU A 294 14.18 26.89 -2.64
N THR A 295 13.86 26.31 -1.49
CA THR A 295 13.95 24.86 -1.25
C THR A 295 12.78 24.11 -1.89
N VAL A 296 12.90 22.78 -1.99
CA VAL A 296 11.80 21.93 -2.48
C VAL A 296 10.51 22.10 -1.67
N TYR A 297 10.61 22.26 -0.34
CA TYR A 297 9.44 22.43 0.53
C TYR A 297 8.76 23.78 0.31
N GLN A 298 9.55 24.85 0.12
CA GLN A 298 9.03 26.17 -0.20
C GLN A 298 8.38 26.22 -1.58
N PHE A 299 8.99 25.56 -2.57
CA PHE A 299 8.42 25.42 -3.91
C PHE A 299 7.08 24.69 -3.87
N LEU A 300 7.02 23.50 -3.26
CA LEU A 300 5.79 22.71 -3.16
C LEU A 300 4.69 23.45 -2.40
N ASN A 301 5.03 24.15 -1.32
CA ASN A 301 4.08 24.97 -0.58
C ASN A 301 3.57 26.16 -1.41
N LYS A 302 4.45 26.82 -2.16
CA LYS A 302 4.09 27.99 -2.99
C LYS A 302 3.22 27.61 -4.17
N GLU A 303 3.46 26.44 -4.77
CA GLU A 303 2.65 25.89 -5.85
C GLU A 303 1.40 25.13 -5.34
N ASP A 304 1.13 25.19 -4.03
CA ASP A 304 0.01 24.52 -3.35
C ASP A 304 -0.12 23.03 -3.72
N ILE A 305 1.03 22.33 -3.73
CA ILE A 305 1.07 20.91 -4.07
C ILE A 305 0.68 20.07 -2.85
N LYS A 306 -0.45 19.38 -3.00
CA LYS A 306 -1.04 18.41 -2.08
C LYS A 306 -0.69 16.99 -2.52
N MET A 307 -0.96 16.00 -1.66
CA MET A 307 -0.67 14.59 -1.94
C MET A 307 -1.87 13.70 -1.65
N SER A 308 -2.02 12.62 -2.40
CA SER A 308 -3.06 11.62 -2.16
C SER A 308 -2.57 10.20 -2.45
N ILE A 309 -3.21 9.23 -1.82
CA ILE A 309 -3.12 7.80 -2.14
C ILE A 309 -4.39 7.40 -2.89
N VAL A 310 -4.22 6.75 -4.04
CA VAL A 310 -5.32 6.16 -4.81
C VAL A 310 -5.31 4.66 -4.62
N GLN A 311 -6.48 4.12 -4.28
CA GLN A 311 -6.72 2.69 -4.06
C GLN A 311 -8.02 2.25 -4.73
N PHE A 312 -8.13 0.94 -4.95
CA PHE A 312 -9.42 0.32 -5.26
C PHE A 312 -9.70 -0.85 -4.34
N GLN A 313 -10.98 -1.21 -4.28
CA GLN A 313 -11.49 -2.36 -3.55
C GLN A 313 -12.39 -3.18 -4.46
N SER A 314 -12.35 -4.50 -4.27
CA SER A 314 -13.18 -5.46 -4.98
C SER A 314 -13.65 -6.57 -4.04
N THR A 315 -14.82 -7.13 -4.32
CA THR A 315 -15.51 -8.14 -3.52
C THR A 315 -16.23 -9.10 -4.45
N VAL A 316 -16.07 -10.39 -4.20
CA VAL A 316 -16.86 -11.44 -4.84
C VAL A 316 -17.50 -12.28 -3.74
N ILE A 317 -18.81 -12.46 -3.85
CA ILE A 317 -19.58 -13.32 -2.97
C ILE A 317 -20.10 -14.46 -3.84
N LEU A 318 -19.70 -15.70 -3.53
CA LEU A 318 -20.00 -16.86 -4.38
C LEU A 318 -21.50 -16.96 -4.66
N ASN A 319 -21.91 -16.86 -5.93
CA ASN A 319 -23.31 -16.94 -6.37
C ASN A 319 -24.26 -15.85 -5.81
N HIS A 320 -23.73 -14.74 -5.32
CA HIS A 320 -24.52 -13.61 -4.82
C HIS A 320 -23.99 -12.27 -5.37
N SER A 321 -24.83 -11.24 -5.38
CA SER A 321 -24.38 -9.87 -5.64
C SER A 321 -23.96 -9.15 -4.37
N ALA A 322 -23.14 -8.11 -4.53
CA ALA A 322 -22.71 -7.22 -3.47
C ALA A 322 -23.18 -5.80 -3.77
N GLU A 323 -23.56 -5.08 -2.71
CA GLU A 323 -23.94 -3.66 -2.73
C GLU A 323 -22.99 -2.88 -1.82
N PHE A 324 -22.68 -1.65 -2.23
CA PHE A 324 -21.66 -0.80 -1.59
C PHE A 324 -22.24 0.56 -1.28
N GLU A 325 -22.38 0.87 0.00
CA GLU A 325 -23.05 2.09 0.43
C GLU A 325 -22.29 2.81 1.55
N SER A 326 -22.34 4.13 1.52
CA SER A 326 -21.97 5.02 2.61
C SER A 326 -23.17 5.90 2.93
N GLU A 327 -23.66 5.82 4.16
CA GLU A 327 -24.79 6.63 4.66
C GLU A 327 -26.05 6.56 3.75
N GLY A 328 -26.31 5.39 3.17
CA GLY A 328 -27.44 5.14 2.27
C GLY A 328 -27.23 5.65 0.83
N THR A 329 -26.01 6.09 0.49
CA THR A 329 -25.62 6.46 -0.87
C THR A 329 -24.74 5.38 -1.47
N ASN A 330 -25.11 4.91 -2.66
CA ASN A 330 -24.28 3.98 -3.43
C ASN A 330 -22.95 4.63 -3.83
N VAL A 331 -21.84 3.96 -3.53
CA VAL A 331 -20.48 4.46 -3.81
C VAL A 331 -19.82 3.82 -5.04
N SER A 332 -20.44 2.79 -5.62
CA SER A 332 -19.91 2.07 -6.78
C SER A 332 -19.90 2.95 -8.02
N ASP A 333 -18.73 3.09 -8.63
CA ASP A 333 -18.49 4.02 -9.73
C ASP A 333 -19.15 5.39 -9.47
N ASN A 334 -18.98 5.95 -8.27
CA ASN A 334 -19.61 7.20 -7.88
C ASN A 334 -18.63 8.07 -7.07
N GLU A 335 -18.89 9.38 -7.04
CA GLU A 335 -18.08 10.33 -6.27
C GLU A 335 -18.83 10.72 -4.99
N VAL A 336 -18.43 10.14 -3.87
CA VAL A 336 -19.09 10.31 -2.57
C VAL A 336 -18.01 10.62 -1.54
N ASP A 337 -18.21 11.68 -0.77
CA ASP A 337 -17.38 11.97 0.39
C ASP A 337 -17.62 10.91 1.46
N VAL A 338 -16.54 10.28 1.90
CA VAL A 338 -16.55 9.24 2.93
C VAL A 338 -15.56 9.54 4.06
N SER A 339 -15.04 10.76 4.15
CA SER A 339 -14.00 11.18 5.11
C SER A 339 -14.37 10.84 6.55
N ASP A 340 -15.64 11.06 6.88
CA ASP A 340 -16.21 10.89 8.22
C ASP A 340 -17.09 9.65 8.38
N SER A 341 -17.11 8.79 7.36
CA SER A 341 -18.05 7.67 7.28
C SER A 341 -17.31 6.34 7.05
N ARG A 342 -18.08 5.36 6.59
CA ARG A 342 -17.62 4.02 6.24
C ARG A 342 -18.39 3.54 5.03
N ILE A 343 -17.70 2.80 4.17
CA ILE A 343 -18.30 2.06 3.08
C ILE A 343 -18.66 0.68 3.63
N ILE A 344 -19.94 0.33 3.57
CA ILE A 344 -20.48 -0.95 3.98
C ILE A 344 -20.72 -1.79 2.74
N THR A 345 -20.20 -3.01 2.74
CA THR A 345 -20.55 -4.01 1.74
C THR A 345 -21.58 -4.97 2.31
N THR A 346 -22.72 -5.08 1.62
CA THR A 346 -23.80 -6.02 1.93
C THR A 346 -24.00 -7.00 0.79
N ALA A 347 -24.38 -8.23 1.11
CA ALA A 347 -24.95 -9.15 0.13
C ALA A 347 -26.39 -8.74 -0.21
N GLU A 348 -26.95 -9.29 -1.28
CA GLU A 348 -28.32 -9.04 -1.77
C GLU A 348 -29.44 -9.25 -0.73
N ASP A 349 -29.21 -10.02 0.33
CA ASP A 349 -30.14 -10.26 1.43
C ASP A 349 -29.96 -9.29 2.61
N GLY A 350 -29.12 -8.28 2.45
CA GLY A 350 -28.77 -7.29 3.47
C GLY A 350 -27.75 -7.78 4.50
N GLU A 351 -27.20 -9.00 4.34
CA GLU A 351 -26.13 -9.46 5.21
C GLU A 351 -24.88 -8.62 5.01
N ARG A 352 -24.39 -8.01 6.09
CA ARG A 352 -23.13 -7.30 6.10
C ARG A 352 -21.95 -8.28 5.99
N VAL A 353 -21.09 -8.07 4.99
CA VAL A 353 -19.91 -8.93 4.76
C VAL A 353 -18.59 -8.21 4.97
N PHE A 354 -18.52 -6.90 4.70
CA PHE A 354 -17.28 -6.12 4.79
C PHE A 354 -17.54 -4.64 5.14
N GLU A 355 -16.53 -3.95 5.67
CA GLU A 355 -16.53 -2.52 5.96
C GLU A 355 -15.15 -1.92 5.66
N ALA A 356 -15.09 -0.81 4.94
CA ALA A 356 -13.95 0.10 4.93
C ALA A 356 -14.31 1.36 5.72
N ASN A 357 -13.52 1.69 6.75
CA ASN A 357 -13.83 2.75 7.72
C ASN A 357 -12.78 3.86 7.70
N PHE A 358 -13.23 5.06 7.33
CA PHE A 358 -12.38 6.25 7.26
C PHE A 358 -12.64 7.19 8.45
N GLY A 359 -13.85 7.20 9.01
CA GLY A 359 -14.23 8.04 10.15
C GLY A 359 -13.55 7.71 11.48
N THR A 360 -12.85 6.57 11.61
CA THR A 360 -12.08 6.21 12.81
C THR A 360 -10.71 6.91 12.88
N LYS A 361 -10.15 7.32 11.73
CA LYS A 361 -8.83 7.92 11.60
C LYS A 361 -8.88 9.11 10.65
N LYS A 362 -9.58 10.14 11.13
CA LYS A 362 -9.84 11.39 10.43
C LYS A 362 -8.61 12.27 10.24
N ASN A 363 -7.50 11.97 10.90
CA ASN A 363 -6.33 12.82 10.92
C ASN A 363 -5.08 12.04 10.51
N TYR A 364 -4.18 12.69 9.80
CA TYR A 364 -2.82 12.20 9.53
C TYR A 364 -1.80 13.01 10.33
N LYS A 365 -0.63 12.42 10.53
CA LYS A 365 0.52 13.10 11.14
C LYS A 365 1.40 13.69 10.04
N LEU A 366 1.78 14.94 10.18
CA LEU A 366 2.74 15.62 9.31
C LEU A 366 4.02 15.92 10.09
N TYR A 367 5.13 15.36 9.65
CA TYR A 367 6.44 15.53 10.28
C TYR A 367 7.26 16.56 9.50
N ASN A 368 7.29 17.80 10.00
CA ASN A 368 8.06 18.88 9.39
C ASN A 368 9.54 18.79 9.80
N PHE A 369 10.34 18.18 8.93
CA PHE A 369 11.80 18.05 9.09
C PHE A 369 12.53 19.40 9.28
N THR A 370 12.02 20.50 8.73
CA THR A 370 12.66 21.82 8.88
C THR A 370 12.46 22.42 10.28
N ALA A 371 11.38 22.03 10.95
CA ALA A 371 11.10 22.40 12.34
C ALA A 371 11.75 21.43 13.33
N ASP A 372 11.70 20.13 13.04
CA ASP A 372 12.32 19.06 13.82
C ASP A 372 13.08 18.07 12.90
N PRO A 373 14.42 18.22 12.78
CA PRO A 373 15.22 17.33 11.95
C PRO A 373 15.23 15.87 12.38
N THR A 374 14.79 15.56 13.61
CA THR A 374 14.71 14.18 14.12
C THR A 374 13.37 13.52 13.77
N GLU A 375 12.40 14.28 13.27
CA GLU A 375 11.03 13.81 12.99
C GLU A 375 10.40 13.10 14.20
N SER A 376 10.73 13.58 15.41
CA SER A 376 10.20 13.06 16.68
C SER A 376 8.89 13.73 17.08
N THR A 377 8.62 14.89 16.51
CA THR A 377 7.40 15.68 16.69
C THR A 377 6.65 15.83 15.38
N TYR A 378 5.33 15.95 15.48
CA TYR A 378 4.43 16.08 14.35
C TYR A 378 3.26 17.00 14.69
N GLU A 379 2.66 17.53 13.63
CA GLU A 379 1.35 18.17 13.68
C GLU A 379 0.30 17.22 13.11
N THR A 380 -0.98 17.45 13.44
CA THR A 380 -2.09 16.65 12.93
C THR A 380 -3.01 17.49 12.09
N TYR A 381 -3.42 16.94 10.95
CA TYR A 381 -4.28 17.60 9.97
C TYR A 381 -5.39 16.63 9.55
N ASP A 382 -6.51 17.19 9.10
CA ASP A 382 -7.67 16.40 8.67
C ASP A 382 -7.38 15.73 7.31
N VAL A 383 -7.80 14.48 7.19
CA VAL A 383 -7.77 13.68 5.96
C VAL A 383 -9.10 13.83 5.25
N ASN A 384 -9.05 14.05 3.93
CA ASN A 384 -10.25 13.99 3.09
C ASN A 384 -10.22 12.67 2.32
N THR A 385 -11.29 11.89 2.42
CA THR A 385 -11.46 10.65 1.67
C THR A 385 -12.74 10.68 0.86
N ARG A 386 -12.65 10.34 -0.42
CA ARG A 386 -13.82 10.21 -1.28
C ARG A 386 -13.71 9.00 -2.19
N THR A 387 -14.85 8.47 -2.63
CA THR A 387 -14.87 7.58 -3.77
C THR A 387 -14.76 8.35 -5.09
N SER A 388 -14.41 7.65 -6.16
CA SER A 388 -14.24 8.26 -7.48
C SER A 388 -14.77 7.38 -8.61
N LYS A 389 -15.06 7.99 -9.76
CA LYS A 389 -15.44 7.30 -10.99
C LYS A 389 -14.29 6.41 -11.49
N ILE A 390 -14.58 5.13 -11.69
CA ILE A 390 -13.63 4.08 -12.10
C ILE A 390 -12.94 4.47 -13.41
N ALA A 391 -13.73 4.89 -14.41
CA ALA A 391 -13.22 5.23 -15.73
C ALA A 391 -12.17 6.35 -15.72
N GLY A 392 -12.22 7.25 -14.73
CA GLY A 392 -11.22 8.31 -14.57
C GLY A 392 -9.82 7.78 -14.30
N PHE A 393 -9.70 6.60 -13.69
CA PHE A 393 -8.42 5.98 -13.34
C PHE A 393 -8.11 4.73 -14.20
N ALA A 394 -9.10 3.84 -14.38
CA ALA A 394 -8.91 2.56 -15.04
C ALA A 394 -8.71 2.67 -16.57
N HIS A 395 -9.36 3.64 -17.22
CA HIS A 395 -9.31 3.78 -18.69
C HIS A 395 -8.18 4.71 -19.17
N GLN A 396 -7.26 5.10 -18.29
CA GLN A 396 -6.14 5.94 -18.67
C GLN A 396 -5.28 5.22 -19.74
N PRO A 397 -5.03 5.83 -20.92
CA PRO A 397 -4.06 5.36 -21.91
C PRO A 397 -2.65 5.59 -21.37
N MET A 398 -2.28 4.89 -20.31
CA MET A 398 -0.97 5.06 -19.69
C MET A 398 0.03 4.25 -20.52
N ASN A 399 0.95 4.99 -21.15
CA ASN A 399 1.98 4.47 -22.04
C ASN A 399 2.70 3.25 -21.43
N GLY A 400 2.34 2.01 -21.76
CA GLY A 400 3.13 0.78 -21.53
C GLY A 400 3.42 0.35 -20.06
N ILE A 401 3.72 1.29 -19.16
CA ILE A 401 4.19 1.10 -17.80
C ILE A 401 3.14 0.37 -16.95
N PHE A 402 1.86 0.75 -17.09
CA PHE A 402 0.77 0.03 -16.42
C PHE A 402 0.48 -1.32 -17.01
N LYS A 403 0.87 -1.62 -18.26
CA LYS A 403 0.62 -2.96 -18.81
C LYS A 403 1.31 -4.02 -17.97
N VAL A 404 2.50 -3.73 -17.46
CA VAL A 404 3.24 -4.66 -16.59
C VAL A 404 2.51 -4.81 -15.24
N HIS A 405 2.08 -3.69 -14.66
CA HIS A 405 1.34 -3.68 -13.40
C HIS A 405 0.00 -4.41 -13.51
N THR A 406 -0.84 -4.06 -14.48
CA THR A 406 -2.16 -4.69 -14.71
C THR A 406 -2.01 -6.15 -15.13
N TYR A 407 -0.98 -6.48 -15.91
CA TYR A 407 -0.66 -7.87 -16.25
C TYR A 407 -0.38 -8.70 -14.99
N LEU A 408 0.50 -8.23 -14.11
CA LEU A 408 0.79 -8.93 -12.86
C LEU A 408 -0.45 -9.03 -11.96
N MET A 409 -1.19 -7.93 -11.78
CA MET A 409 -2.39 -7.88 -10.96
C MET A 409 -3.47 -8.87 -11.43
N ARG A 410 -3.63 -9.09 -12.74
CA ARG A 410 -4.57 -10.06 -13.29
C ARG A 410 -4.29 -11.51 -12.86
N HIS A 411 -3.03 -11.85 -12.58
CA HIS A 411 -2.62 -13.21 -12.21
C HIS A 411 -2.55 -13.43 -10.70
N ILE A 412 -2.50 -12.39 -9.87
CA ILE A 412 -2.49 -12.53 -8.41
C ILE A 412 -3.68 -13.36 -7.88
N PRO A 413 -4.92 -13.23 -8.39
CA PRO A 413 -6.06 -14.03 -7.90
C PRO A 413 -5.93 -15.54 -8.14
N TRP A 414 -4.98 -16.01 -8.96
CA TRP A 414 -4.79 -17.44 -9.24
C TRP A 414 -4.41 -18.27 -8.01
N VAL A 415 -3.91 -17.64 -6.96
CA VAL A 415 -3.74 -18.29 -5.64
C VAL A 415 -5.07 -18.78 -5.04
N ILE A 416 -6.19 -18.12 -5.35
CA ILE A 416 -7.52 -18.48 -4.85
C ILE A 416 -7.93 -19.84 -5.41
N ALA A 417 -7.40 -20.26 -6.56
CA ALA A 417 -7.68 -21.58 -7.11
C ALA A 417 -7.27 -22.74 -6.16
N ASN A 418 -6.28 -22.53 -5.29
CA ASN A 418 -5.89 -23.50 -4.25
C ASN A 418 -6.69 -23.35 -2.95
N ILE A 419 -7.41 -22.24 -2.77
CA ILE A 419 -8.20 -21.92 -1.58
C ILE A 419 -9.66 -22.33 -1.79
N ASP A 420 -10.28 -21.81 -2.84
CA ASP A 420 -11.65 -22.09 -3.26
C ASP A 420 -11.74 -22.04 -4.80
N PRO A 421 -11.72 -23.20 -5.48
CA PRO A 421 -11.79 -23.28 -6.94
C PRO A 421 -13.10 -22.76 -7.54
N GLU A 422 -14.21 -22.78 -6.81
CA GLU A 422 -15.50 -22.30 -7.30
C GLU A 422 -15.55 -20.77 -7.25
N LEU A 423 -15.13 -20.20 -6.13
CA LEU A 423 -15.01 -18.75 -5.97
C LEU A 423 -13.96 -18.17 -6.92
N PHE A 424 -12.85 -18.89 -7.13
CA PHE A 424 -11.83 -18.49 -8.11
C PHE A 424 -12.43 -18.28 -9.50
N LYS A 425 -13.31 -19.17 -9.98
CA LYS A 425 -13.92 -19.03 -11.32
C LYS A 425 -14.76 -17.76 -11.48
N GLN A 426 -15.34 -17.26 -10.38
CA GLN A 426 -16.08 -15.99 -10.40
C GLN A 426 -15.15 -14.79 -10.23
N ALA A 427 -14.10 -14.94 -9.42
CA ALA A 427 -13.12 -13.90 -9.14
C ALA A 427 -12.09 -13.68 -10.26
N GLU A 428 -11.82 -14.72 -11.06
CA GLU A 428 -10.82 -14.68 -12.12
C GLU A 428 -11.16 -13.60 -13.15
N GLY A 429 -10.16 -12.76 -13.45
CA GLY A 429 -10.30 -11.66 -14.40
C GLY A 429 -11.07 -10.44 -13.90
N HIS A 430 -11.61 -10.46 -12.67
CA HIS A 430 -12.39 -9.34 -12.12
C HIS A 430 -11.81 -8.81 -10.80
N LEU A 431 -11.43 -9.70 -9.86
CA LEU A 431 -11.10 -9.31 -8.49
C LEU A 431 -10.01 -8.25 -8.38
N LEU A 432 -8.97 -8.34 -9.21
CA LEU A 432 -7.86 -7.38 -9.23
C LEU A 432 -7.71 -6.64 -10.57
N ASP A 433 -8.73 -6.72 -11.42
CA ASP A 433 -8.82 -5.88 -12.62
C ASP A 433 -9.58 -4.61 -12.27
N TRP A 434 -8.89 -3.48 -12.42
CA TRP A 434 -9.38 -2.20 -11.94
C TRP A 434 -10.57 -1.68 -12.72
N ASN A 435 -10.79 -2.19 -13.95
CA ASN A 435 -11.99 -1.87 -14.72
C ASN A 435 -13.26 -2.45 -14.08
N TYR A 436 -13.10 -3.45 -13.22
CA TYR A 436 -14.15 -4.16 -12.51
C TYR A 436 -14.10 -3.94 -10.99
N ALA A 437 -13.35 -2.92 -10.54
CA ALA A 437 -13.35 -2.53 -9.13
C ALA A 437 -14.76 -2.18 -8.67
N ASP A 438 -15.10 -2.52 -7.43
CA ASP A 438 -16.40 -2.13 -6.85
C ASP A 438 -16.44 -0.61 -6.63
N TYR A 439 -15.33 -0.05 -6.16
CA TYR A 439 -15.11 1.39 -6.06
C TYR A 439 -13.61 1.71 -6.01
N PHE A 440 -13.28 2.88 -6.55
CA PHE A 440 -12.03 3.57 -6.25
C PHE A 440 -12.25 4.52 -5.09
N TYR A 441 -11.23 4.71 -4.28
CA TYR A 441 -11.21 5.75 -3.27
C TYR A 441 -9.85 6.42 -3.19
N ILE A 442 -9.90 7.70 -2.83
CA ILE A 442 -8.78 8.61 -2.78
C ILE A 442 -8.67 9.10 -1.35
N ILE A 443 -7.53 8.91 -0.73
CA ILE A 443 -7.19 9.46 0.59
C ILE A 443 -6.25 10.64 0.36
N SER A 444 -6.69 11.83 0.72
CA SER A 444 -6.00 13.09 0.43
C SER A 444 -5.40 13.71 1.69
N TYR A 445 -4.21 14.28 1.52
CA TYR A 445 -3.39 14.95 2.54
C TYR A 445 -3.21 16.41 2.11
N PRO A 446 -4.14 17.31 2.50
CA PRO A 446 -4.20 18.66 1.92
C PRO A 446 -3.07 19.57 2.40
N THR A 447 -2.48 19.28 3.56
CA THR A 447 -1.29 19.95 4.08
C THR A 447 -0.08 19.02 3.97
N TYR A 448 0.67 19.15 2.88
CA TYR A 448 1.77 18.22 2.56
C TYR A 448 3.13 18.92 2.46
N SER A 449 3.27 19.89 1.54
CA SER A 449 4.52 20.63 1.30
C SER A 449 5.78 19.76 1.06
N GLY A 450 5.63 18.47 0.74
CA GLY A 450 6.76 17.55 0.58
C GLY A 450 7.30 16.95 1.88
N TYR A 451 6.61 17.11 3.01
CA TYR A 451 6.99 16.52 4.30
C TYR A 451 6.45 15.11 4.48
N ARG A 452 6.95 14.40 5.49
CA ARG A 452 6.56 13.03 5.77
C ARG A 452 5.14 12.97 6.35
N VAL A 453 4.32 12.08 5.80
CA VAL A 453 2.93 11.80 6.21
C VAL A 453 2.84 10.40 6.81
N GLU A 454 2.01 10.23 7.84
CA GLU A 454 1.62 8.93 8.39
C GLU A 454 0.10 8.88 8.58
N HIS A 455 -0.58 7.86 8.02
CA HIS A 455 -2.03 7.67 8.10
C HIS A 455 -2.44 6.20 8.08
N ASP A 456 -3.54 5.84 8.74
CA ASP A 456 -3.92 4.45 9.01
C ASP A 456 -5.41 4.09 8.76
N PRO A 457 -5.83 3.79 7.51
CA PRO A 457 -7.20 3.32 7.25
C PRO A 457 -7.48 1.91 7.80
N THR A 458 -8.76 1.63 8.07
CA THR A 458 -9.20 0.37 8.69
C THR A 458 -10.24 -0.38 7.86
N TYR A 459 -10.04 -1.69 7.71
CA TYR A 459 -10.93 -2.60 6.98
C TYR A 459 -11.42 -3.70 7.93
N THR A 460 -12.70 -4.08 7.88
CA THR A 460 -13.27 -5.11 8.75
C THR A 460 -14.07 -6.13 7.96
N ALA A 461 -13.67 -7.39 8.05
CA ALA A 461 -14.43 -8.55 7.58
C ALA A 461 -15.40 -9.01 8.67
N TYR A 462 -16.63 -9.36 8.27
CA TYR A 462 -17.64 -9.97 9.14
C TYR A 462 -17.75 -11.45 8.80
N LEU A 463 -17.24 -12.30 9.68
CA LEU A 463 -17.03 -13.72 9.38
C LEU A 463 -17.57 -14.67 10.45
N THR A 464 -17.83 -15.90 10.03
CA THR A 464 -18.09 -17.01 10.94
C THR A 464 -16.77 -17.52 11.50
N ILE A 465 -16.65 -17.53 12.83
CA ILE A 465 -15.46 -18.02 13.52
C ILE A 465 -15.74 -19.44 14.03
N PRO A 466 -15.00 -20.47 13.54
CA PRO A 466 -15.23 -21.84 13.97
C PRO A 466 -14.98 -22.01 15.47
N SER A 467 -15.87 -22.71 16.20
CA SER A 467 -15.77 -22.87 17.67
C SER A 467 -14.46 -23.51 18.16
N ALA A 468 -13.74 -24.22 17.29
CA ALA A 468 -12.44 -24.83 17.58
C ALA A 468 -11.26 -23.83 17.55
N SER A 469 -11.47 -22.64 16.99
CA SER A 469 -10.42 -21.62 16.75
C SER A 469 -10.34 -20.53 17.82
N ILE A 470 -11.19 -20.57 18.84
CA ILE A 470 -11.05 -19.69 20.01
C ILE A 470 -9.86 -20.20 20.81
N PRO A 471 -8.75 -19.43 20.96
CA PRO A 471 -7.65 -19.85 21.81
C PRO A 471 -8.21 -20.08 23.20
N LYS A 472 -8.21 -21.35 23.65
CA LYS A 472 -8.55 -21.66 25.04
C LYS A 472 -7.45 -21.01 25.86
N LEU A 473 -7.74 -19.87 26.49
CA LEU A 473 -6.87 -19.28 27.49
C LEU A 473 -6.55 -20.39 28.48
N GLY A 474 -5.31 -20.90 28.41
CA GLY A 474 -4.95 -22.13 29.08
C GLY A 474 -5.30 -22.01 30.55
N THR A 475 -6.20 -22.86 31.03
CA THR A 475 -6.65 -22.93 32.43
C THR A 475 -5.47 -23.06 33.41
N GLY A 476 -4.27 -23.40 32.93
CA GLY A 476 -3.02 -23.40 33.69
C GLY A 476 -2.49 -22.01 34.06
N LEU A 477 -2.69 -20.97 33.24
CA LEU A 477 -2.16 -19.63 33.54
C LEU A 477 -2.95 -18.94 34.65
N SER A 478 -4.27 -19.11 34.66
CA SER A 478 -5.15 -18.60 35.73
C SER A 478 -4.93 -19.34 37.05
N ILE A 479 -4.58 -20.63 37.04
CA ILE A 479 -4.17 -21.37 38.25
C ILE A 479 -2.79 -20.91 38.74
N LEU A 480 -1.83 -20.67 37.85
CA LEU A 480 -0.49 -20.16 38.22
C LEU A 480 -0.55 -18.74 38.80
N ILE A 481 -1.38 -17.86 38.23
CA ILE A 481 -1.63 -16.52 38.76
C ILE A 481 -2.32 -16.61 40.13
N LEU A 482 -3.28 -17.53 40.32
CA LEU A 482 -3.91 -17.76 41.62
C LEU A 482 -2.92 -18.29 42.67
N ILE A 483 -2.02 -19.22 42.29
CA ILE A 483 -0.96 -19.74 43.18
C ILE A 483 0.05 -18.64 43.53
N ALA A 484 0.44 -17.79 42.58
CA ALA A 484 1.32 -16.65 42.82
C ALA A 484 0.70 -15.62 43.76
N ILE A 485 -0.59 -15.31 43.59
CA ILE A 485 -1.35 -14.43 44.50
C ILE A 485 -1.44 -15.05 45.91
N ILE A 486 -1.72 -16.36 46.01
CA ILE A 486 -1.75 -17.07 47.29
C ILE A 486 -0.38 -17.04 47.97
N ALA A 487 0.72 -17.23 47.23
CA ALA A 487 2.08 -17.16 47.77
C ALA A 487 2.44 -15.75 48.28
N VAL A 488 2.04 -14.70 47.54
CA VAL A 488 2.29 -13.29 47.89
C VAL A 488 1.43 -12.83 49.07
N VAL A 489 0.23 -13.39 49.27
CA VAL A 489 -0.65 -13.01 50.39
C VAL A 489 -0.35 -13.83 51.66
N ILE A 490 0.00 -15.12 51.54
CA ILE A 490 0.27 -15.97 52.71
C ILE A 490 1.66 -15.71 53.31
N ALA A 491 2.69 -15.45 52.49
CA ALA A 491 4.05 -15.24 52.99
C ALA A 491 4.19 -14.05 53.97
N PRO A 492 3.59 -12.87 53.74
CA PRO A 492 3.60 -11.75 54.69
C PRO A 492 2.85 -12.07 55.98
N VAL A 493 1.70 -12.78 55.89
CA VAL A 493 0.89 -13.14 57.06
C VAL A 493 1.64 -14.12 57.98
N LEU A 494 2.37 -15.09 57.43
CA LEU A 494 3.21 -16.01 58.19
C LEU A 494 4.45 -15.32 58.80
N LEU A 495 5.05 -14.35 58.09
CA LEU A 495 6.17 -13.56 58.60
C LEU A 495 5.75 -12.60 59.74
N ILE A 496 4.57 -12.00 59.66
CA ILE A 496 4.02 -11.14 60.72
C ILE A 496 3.62 -11.96 61.96
N ARG A 497 3.06 -13.17 61.78
CA ARG A 497 2.77 -14.08 62.90
C ARG A 497 4.04 -14.56 63.61
N ARG A 498 5.15 -14.80 62.91
CA ARG A 498 6.43 -15.19 63.53
C ARG A 498 7.09 -14.06 64.33
N ARG A 499 6.84 -12.78 64.01
CA ARG A 499 7.41 -11.64 64.75
C ARG A 499 6.70 -11.33 66.08
N LYS A 500 5.46 -11.78 66.28
CA LYS A 500 4.71 -11.51 67.53
C LYS A 500 5.01 -12.47 68.69
N THR A 501 5.86 -13.49 68.50
CA THR A 501 6.15 -14.50 69.54
C THR A 501 7.53 -14.39 70.19
N ARG A 502 8.13 -13.19 70.21
CA ARG A 502 9.23 -12.86 71.14
C ARG A 502 8.81 -11.69 72.04
N ILE A 503 8.05 -12.02 73.08
CA ILE A 503 7.92 -11.18 74.27
C ILE A 503 8.89 -11.77 75.29
N THR A 504 9.94 -11.02 75.62
CA THR A 504 10.86 -11.32 76.72
C THR A 504 10.23 -10.89 78.05
N PRO A 505 10.38 -11.64 79.16
CA PRO A 505 9.68 -11.37 80.44
C PRO A 505 10.29 -10.20 81.23
N PRO A 506 9.60 -9.70 82.28
CA PRO A 506 10.03 -8.53 83.04
C PRO A 506 11.18 -8.84 83.99
N MET A 507 12.11 -7.89 84.15
CA MET A 507 13.13 -7.90 85.20
C MET A 507 12.53 -7.49 86.55
N ILE A 508 12.77 -8.30 87.58
CA ILE A 508 12.64 -7.95 88.99
C ILE A 508 14.05 -7.78 89.55
N SER A 509 14.39 -6.55 89.94
CA SER A 509 15.10 -6.10 91.16
C SER A 509 15.70 -4.72 90.91
#